data_AF-G5ATG5-F1
#
_entry.id   AF-G5ATG5-F1
#
_cell.length_a   1.000
_cell.length_b   1.000
_cell.length_c   1.000
_cell.angle_alpha   90.00
_cell.angle_beta   90.00
_cell.angle_gamma   90.00
#
_symmetry.space_group_name_H-M   'P 1'
#
loop_
_entity.id
_entity.type
_entity.pdbx_description
1 polymer ?
#
loop_
_entity_poly.entity_id
_entity_poly.type
_entity_poly.pdbx_seq_one_letter_code
_entity_poly.pdbx_strand_id
1 'polypeptide(L)'
;MKEMLYVLPHDYHNNFPLNFWELCESIYLGFGIKIRKVNYSGNTYELVPILGLTYIGILDGNDERIILKIDIIICFRSLIFIEGNHISEEDLTQKVKKWDMLAQSEHIHFKEAWKFITEDLVQEEYLMYRQISNSDSARYESLWGPRVHGETSKMKLLVHMAHLN
;
A
#
# COMPACT_ATOMS: atom_id res chain seq x y z
N MET A 1 13.31 11.21 19.13
CA MET A 1 14.55 11.80 18.55
C MET A 1 15.82 11.40 19.31
N LYS A 2 15.84 11.47 20.65
CA LYS A 2 17.03 11.06 21.44
C LYS A 2 17.52 9.65 21.08
N GLU A 3 16.62 8.69 20.93
CA GLU A 3 16.94 7.31 20.51
C GLU A 3 17.63 7.23 19.14
N MET A 4 17.21 8.03 18.15
CA MET A 4 17.81 8.02 16.81
C MET A 4 19.24 8.57 16.80
N LEU A 5 19.53 9.55 17.66
CA LEU A 5 20.88 10.12 17.83
C LEU A 5 21.85 9.14 18.49
N TYR A 6 21.35 8.17 19.28
CA TYR A 6 22.18 7.10 19.84
C TYR A 6 22.61 6.06 18.79
N VAL A 7 21.82 5.87 17.74
CA VAL A 7 22.10 4.88 16.68
C VAL A 7 22.99 5.49 15.58
N LEU A 8 22.91 6.80 15.37
CA LEU A 8 23.68 7.47 14.32
C LEU A 8 25.11 7.78 14.74
N PRO A 9 26.10 7.58 13.84
CA PRO A 9 27.48 8.00 14.07
C PRO A 9 27.57 9.50 14.38
N HIS A 10 28.51 9.88 15.25
CA HIS A 10 28.59 11.24 15.80
C HIS A 10 28.73 12.33 14.74
N ASP A 11 29.39 12.03 13.62
CA ASP A 11 29.58 12.96 12.50
C ASP A 11 28.26 13.35 11.79
N TYR A 12 27.20 12.55 11.95
CA TYR A 12 25.88 12.81 11.37
C TYR A 12 24.98 13.66 12.27
N HIS A 13 25.41 13.98 13.50
CA HIS A 13 24.58 14.71 14.48
C HIS A 13 24.35 16.17 14.05
N ASN A 14 25.32 16.80 13.38
CA ASN A 14 25.20 18.20 12.92
C ASN A 14 24.29 18.37 11.70
N ASN A 15 24.19 17.37 10.82
CA ASN A 15 23.30 17.35 9.65
C ASN A 15 21.97 16.63 9.89
N PHE A 16 21.74 16.17 11.12
CA PHE A 16 20.58 15.35 11.48
C PHE A 16 19.22 15.93 11.04
N PRO A 17 18.94 17.25 11.12
CA PRO A 17 17.65 17.79 10.68
C PRO A 17 17.39 17.61 9.17
N LEU A 18 18.41 17.78 8.31
CA LEU A 18 18.29 17.55 6.87
C LEU A 18 18.16 16.05 6.58
N ASN A 19 19.02 15.24 7.21
CA ASN A 19 19.02 13.79 7.06
C ASN A 19 17.72 13.15 7.58
N PHE A 20 17.06 13.78 8.56
CA PHE A 20 15.81 13.29 9.13
C PHE A 20 14.63 13.46 8.17
N TRP A 21 14.60 14.55 7.40
CA TRP A 21 13.57 14.73 6.36
C TRP A 21 13.73 13.70 5.25
N GLU A 22 14.94 13.52 4.73
CA GLU A 22 15.25 12.48 3.73
C GLU A 22 14.92 11.07 4.25
N LEU A 23 15.17 10.81 5.53
CA LEU A 23 14.78 9.56 6.18
C LEU A 23 13.25 9.41 6.25
N CYS A 24 12.51 10.46 6.61
CA CYS A 24 11.05 10.43 6.63
C CYS A 24 10.48 10.14 5.24
N GLU A 25 10.99 10.81 4.21
CA GLU A 25 10.60 10.59 2.82
C GLU A 25 10.98 9.17 2.37
N SER A 26 12.17 8.69 2.71
CA SER A 26 12.59 7.31 2.39
C SER A 26 11.71 6.27 3.07
N ILE A 27 11.30 6.51 4.32
CA ILE A 27 10.40 5.61 5.05
C ILE A 27 8.97 5.67 4.48
N TYR A 28 8.54 6.85 4.03
CA TYR A 28 7.24 7.02 3.38
C TYR A 28 7.19 6.31 2.03
N LEU A 29 8.18 6.53 1.15
CA LEU A 29 8.24 5.96 -0.19
C LEU A 29 8.60 4.47 -0.20
N GLY A 30 9.51 4.04 0.68
CA GLY A 30 10.02 2.67 0.69
C GLY A 30 9.22 1.68 1.54
N PHE A 31 8.50 2.16 2.56
CA PHE A 31 7.80 1.28 3.51
C PHE A 31 6.33 1.65 3.71
N GLY A 32 5.83 2.71 3.07
CA GLY A 32 4.46 3.17 3.28
C GLY A 32 4.20 3.59 4.74
N ILE A 33 5.19 4.17 5.41
CA ILE A 33 5.06 4.62 6.80
C ILE A 33 5.26 6.13 6.87
N LYS A 34 4.28 6.83 7.44
CA LYS A 34 4.39 8.25 7.77
C LYS A 34 4.91 8.42 9.18
N ILE A 35 6.01 9.14 9.33
CA ILE A 35 6.50 9.57 10.64
C ILE A 35 5.74 10.83 11.06
N ARG A 36 5.01 10.79 12.18
CA ARG A 36 4.24 11.93 12.70
C ARG A 36 4.77 12.35 14.07
N LYS A 37 5.01 13.66 14.26
CA LYS A 37 5.38 14.20 15.57
C LYS A 37 4.16 14.25 16.48
N VAL A 38 4.26 13.65 17.67
CA VAL A 38 3.16 13.59 18.66
C VAL A 38 3.41 14.46 19.89
N ASN A 39 4.67 14.74 20.23
CA ASN A 39 5.02 15.60 21.35
C ASN A 39 6.12 16.60 20.97
N TYR A 40 5.82 17.89 21.10
CA TYR A 40 6.72 18.99 20.81
C TYR A 40 7.83 19.19 21.85
N SER A 41 7.56 18.93 23.13
CA SER A 41 8.56 19.09 24.21
C SER A 41 9.52 17.91 24.30
N GLY A 42 9.06 16.70 23.98
CA GLY A 42 9.87 15.47 24.02
C GLY A 42 10.56 15.09 22.71
N ASN A 43 10.22 15.73 21.58
CA ASN A 43 10.59 15.28 20.24
C ASN A 43 10.26 13.79 20.03
N THR A 44 9.03 13.43 20.39
CA THR A 44 8.48 12.07 20.22
C THR A 44 7.72 11.99 18.91
N TYR A 45 7.93 10.89 18.20
CA TYR A 45 7.33 10.60 16.91
C TYR A 45 6.67 9.23 16.98
N GLU A 46 5.62 9.06 16.18
CA GLU A 46 4.99 7.77 15.95
C GLU A 46 5.11 7.40 14.47
N LEU A 47 5.05 6.09 14.21
CA LEU A 47 5.03 5.51 12.88
C LEU A 47 3.59 5.16 12.54
N VAL A 48 3.05 5.79 11.50
CA VAL A 48 1.65 5.60 11.08
C VAL A 48 1.65 4.98 9.69
N PRO A 49 1.03 3.80 9.49
CA PRO A 49 0.82 3.26 8.16
C PRO A 49 0.07 4.28 7.28
N ILE A 50 0.54 4.48 6.05
CA ILE A 50 -0.12 5.40 5.12
C ILE A 50 -1.51 4.88 4.77
N LEU A 51 -2.39 5.80 4.36
CA LEU A 51 -3.75 5.46 3.92
C LEU A 51 -4.59 4.72 4.97
N GLY A 52 -4.19 4.76 6.25
CA GLY A 52 -4.88 4.07 7.34
C GLY A 52 -4.81 2.55 7.24
N LEU A 53 -3.80 2.01 6.54
CA LEU A 53 -3.62 0.57 6.37
C LEU A 53 -3.57 -0.14 7.72
N THR A 54 -4.44 -1.13 7.88
CA THR A 54 -4.45 -2.01 9.06
C THR A 54 -4.03 -3.44 8.70
N TYR A 55 -3.50 -3.65 7.49
CA TYR A 55 -2.99 -4.96 7.07
C TYR A 55 -1.76 -5.32 7.91
N ILE A 56 -1.86 -6.41 8.67
CA ILE A 56 -0.78 -6.92 9.54
C ILE A 56 -0.16 -8.22 8.96
N GLY A 57 -0.61 -8.65 7.78
CA GLY A 57 -0.25 -9.96 7.21
C GLY A 57 -1.18 -11.07 7.69
N ILE A 58 -1.24 -12.17 6.93
CA ILE A 58 -1.98 -13.38 7.31
C ILE A 58 -1.16 -14.12 8.37
N LEU A 59 -1.38 -13.81 9.65
CA LEU A 59 -1.00 -14.53 10.89
C LEU A 59 0.44 -15.05 11.09
N ASP A 60 1.32 -15.04 10.10
CA ASP A 60 2.69 -15.53 10.20
C ASP A 60 3.63 -14.33 10.27
N GLY A 61 4.15 -14.05 11.47
CA GLY A 61 5.02 -12.91 11.77
C GLY A 61 6.37 -12.92 11.06
N ASN A 62 6.57 -13.82 10.09
CA ASN A 62 7.79 -14.03 9.34
C ASN A 62 7.57 -13.95 7.81
N ASP A 63 6.48 -13.29 7.37
CA ASP A 63 6.26 -13.03 5.96
C ASP A 63 7.22 -11.94 5.46
N GLU A 64 8.37 -12.38 4.95
CA GLU A 64 9.40 -11.54 4.32
C GLU A 64 8.85 -10.67 3.17
N ARG A 65 7.64 -10.96 2.67
CA ARG A 65 6.98 -10.27 1.56
C ARG A 65 5.89 -9.29 2.00
N ILE A 66 5.79 -8.97 3.29
CA ILE A 66 4.77 -8.05 3.81
C ILE A 66 4.79 -6.67 3.11
N ILE A 67 5.98 -6.16 2.79
CA ILE A 67 6.13 -4.88 2.08
C ILE A 67 5.51 -4.96 0.69
N LEU A 68 5.80 -6.02 -0.07
CA LEU A 68 5.24 -6.23 -1.40
C LEU A 68 3.71 -6.37 -1.37
N LYS A 69 3.16 -7.01 -0.33
CA LYS A 69 1.70 -7.12 -0.15
C LYS A 69 1.06 -5.77 0.14
N ILE A 70 1.70 -4.94 0.97
CA ILE A 70 1.27 -3.56 1.23
C ILE A 70 1.27 -2.76 -0.08
N ASP A 71 2.32 -2.87 -0.89
CA ASP A 71 2.42 -2.19 -2.17
C ASP A 71 1.30 -2.63 -3.12
N ILE A 72 1.01 -3.93 -3.20
CA ILE A 72 -0.10 -4.45 -4.01
C ILE A 72 -1.44 -3.88 -3.53
N ILE A 73 -1.67 -3.81 -2.22
CA ILE A 73 -2.90 -3.23 -1.65
C ILE A 73 -3.05 -1.76 -2.08
N ILE A 74 -2.00 -0.94 -1.95
CA ILE A 74 -2.03 0.48 -2.31
C ILE A 74 -2.25 0.66 -3.81
N CYS A 75 -1.50 -0.09 -4.61
CA CYS A 75 -1.57 -0.07 -6.07
C CYS A 75 -2.96 -0.46 -6.56
N PHE A 76 -3.55 -1.51 -6.01
CA PHE A 76 -4.88 -1.98 -6.42
C PHE A 76 -5.99 -1.01 -5.99
N ARG A 77 -5.91 -0.45 -4.78
CA ARG A 77 -6.83 0.60 -4.32
C ARG A 77 -6.81 1.78 -5.28
N SER A 78 -5.62 2.22 -5.68
CA SER A 78 -5.39 3.31 -6.64
C SER A 78 -5.93 2.97 -8.03
N LEU A 79 -5.67 1.76 -8.50
CA LEU A 79 -6.15 1.28 -9.80
C LEU A 79 -7.67 1.33 -9.89
N ILE A 80 -8.39 0.72 -8.95
CA ILE A 80 -9.86 0.74 -8.93
C ILE A 80 -10.39 2.18 -8.90
N PHE A 81 -9.75 3.05 -8.12
CA PHE A 81 -10.16 4.44 -8.04
C PHE A 81 -10.00 5.16 -9.39
N ILE A 82 -8.89 4.93 -10.10
CA ILE A 82 -8.63 5.49 -11.44
C ILE A 82 -9.64 4.98 -12.47
N GLU A 83 -10.02 3.70 -12.39
CA GLU A 83 -11.00 3.07 -13.30
C GLU A 83 -12.48 3.40 -12.95
N GLY A 84 -12.73 4.39 -12.08
CA GLY A 84 -14.10 4.80 -11.78
C GLY A 84 -14.81 3.95 -10.73
N ASN A 85 -14.04 3.39 -9.78
CA ASN A 85 -14.48 2.63 -8.60
C ASN A 85 -14.92 1.18 -8.86
N HIS A 86 -14.67 0.67 -10.06
CA HIS A 86 -14.87 -0.73 -10.41
C HIS A 86 -13.87 -1.10 -11.52
N ILE A 87 -13.56 -2.39 -11.65
CA ILE A 87 -12.72 -2.89 -12.74
C ILE A 87 -13.20 -4.30 -13.12
N SER A 88 -13.35 -4.58 -14.42
CA SER A 88 -13.71 -5.91 -14.88
C SER A 88 -12.59 -6.92 -14.57
N GLU A 89 -12.94 -8.20 -14.40
CA GLU A 89 -11.95 -9.26 -14.21
C GLU A 89 -10.96 -9.32 -15.39
N GLU A 90 -11.45 -9.11 -16.61
CA GLU A 90 -10.64 -9.12 -17.82
C GLU A 90 -9.62 -7.99 -17.84
N ASP A 91 -10.04 -6.75 -17.56
CA ASP A 91 -9.16 -5.58 -17.52
C ASP A 91 -8.16 -5.70 -16.37
N LEU A 92 -8.61 -6.19 -15.22
CA LEU A 92 -7.75 -6.42 -14.07
C LEU A 92 -6.67 -7.45 -14.40
N THR A 93 -7.05 -8.57 -15.01
CA THR A 93 -6.12 -9.61 -15.46
C THR A 93 -5.07 -9.03 -16.40
N GLN A 94 -5.48 -8.22 -17.38
CA GLN A 94 -4.55 -7.60 -18.32
C GLN A 94 -3.56 -6.65 -17.63
N LYS A 95 -4.03 -5.84 -16.69
CA LYS A 95 -3.17 -4.89 -15.96
C LYS A 95 -2.18 -5.59 -15.04
N VAL A 96 -2.60 -6.64 -14.32
CA VAL A 96 -1.69 -7.42 -13.47
C VAL A 96 -0.66 -8.16 -14.33
N LYS A 97 -1.04 -8.72 -15.48
CA LYS A 97 -0.08 -9.32 -16.44
C LYS A 97 0.94 -8.30 -16.94
N LYS A 98 0.48 -7.08 -17.26
CA LYS A 98 1.36 -6.00 -17.71
C LYS A 98 2.32 -5.56 -16.59
N TRP A 99 1.85 -5.48 -15.34
CA TRP A 99 2.72 -5.20 -14.19
C TRP A 99 3.77 -6.28 -14.00
N ASP A 100 3.40 -7.56 -14.05
CA ASP A 100 4.35 -8.69 -13.96
C ASP A 100 5.43 -8.62 -15.05
N MET A 101 5.03 -8.33 -16.30
CA MET A 101 5.96 -8.17 -17.42
C MET A 101 6.90 -6.96 -17.27
N LEU A 102 6.40 -5.83 -16.75
CA LEU A 102 7.20 -4.61 -16.57
C LEU A 102 8.10 -4.69 -15.34
N ALA A 103 7.66 -5.37 -14.28
CA ALA A 103 8.38 -5.46 -13.03
C ALA A 103 9.63 -6.35 -13.13
N GLN A 104 9.76 -7.21 -14.17
CA GLN A 104 10.86 -8.17 -14.34
C GLN A 104 11.26 -8.87 -13.02
N SER A 105 10.29 -9.04 -12.13
CA SER A 105 10.55 -9.21 -10.70
C SER A 105 11.00 -10.63 -10.41
N GLU A 106 12.22 -10.79 -9.94
CA GLU A 106 12.72 -12.06 -9.39
C GLU A 106 11.99 -12.48 -8.10
N HIS A 107 11.07 -11.67 -7.57
CA HIS A 107 10.57 -11.81 -6.20
C HIS A 107 9.09 -12.17 -6.06
N ILE A 108 8.23 -11.92 -7.06
CA ILE A 108 6.83 -12.37 -7.06
C ILE A 108 6.42 -12.81 -8.47
N HIS A 109 5.90 -14.03 -8.58
CA HIS A 109 5.31 -14.52 -9.82
C HIS A 109 3.87 -14.02 -9.99
N PHE A 110 3.45 -13.73 -11.22
CA PHE A 110 2.04 -13.41 -11.57
C PHE A 110 1.02 -14.26 -10.80
N LYS A 111 1.24 -15.58 -10.71
CA LYS A 111 0.34 -16.51 -10.03
C LYS A 111 0.15 -16.18 -8.54
N GLU A 112 1.21 -15.78 -7.86
CA GLU A 112 1.19 -15.43 -6.43
C GLU A 112 0.51 -14.07 -6.23
N ALA A 113 0.86 -13.07 -7.03
CA ALA A 113 0.18 -11.77 -7.00
C ALA A 113 -1.31 -11.90 -7.31
N TRP A 114 -1.65 -12.71 -8.33
CA TRP A 114 -3.03 -12.97 -8.72
C TRP A 114 -3.81 -13.62 -7.61
N LYS A 115 -3.28 -14.69 -6.98
CA LYS A 115 -3.90 -15.35 -5.84
C LYS A 115 -4.14 -14.36 -4.69
N PHE A 116 -3.12 -13.57 -4.34
CA PHE A 116 -3.25 -12.57 -3.28
C PHE A 116 -4.39 -11.57 -3.59
N ILE A 117 -4.46 -11.10 -4.83
CA ILE A 117 -5.49 -10.16 -5.27
C ILE A 117 -6.89 -10.78 -5.26
N THR A 118 -7.07 -11.97 -5.81
CA THR A 118 -8.41 -12.56 -6.02
C THR A 118 -8.94 -13.33 -4.83
N GLU A 119 -8.07 -13.84 -3.96
CA GLU A 119 -8.44 -14.65 -2.80
C GLU A 119 -8.20 -13.86 -1.51
N ASP A 120 -6.93 -13.56 -1.21
CA ASP A 120 -6.54 -13.02 0.11
C ASP A 120 -7.14 -11.62 0.35
N LEU A 121 -7.13 -10.73 -0.65
CA LEU A 121 -7.72 -9.39 -0.52
C LEU A 121 -9.25 -9.43 -0.44
N VAL A 122 -9.90 -10.44 -1.01
CA VAL A 122 -11.34 -10.63 -0.86
C VAL A 122 -11.65 -11.12 0.56
N GLN A 123 -10.87 -12.08 1.06
CA GLN A 123 -11.00 -12.60 2.42
C GLN A 123 -10.74 -11.53 3.49
N GLU A 124 -9.75 -10.66 3.26
CA GLU A 124 -9.40 -9.55 4.15
C GLU A 124 -10.30 -8.31 3.95
N GLU A 125 -11.38 -8.44 3.17
CA GLU A 125 -12.39 -7.41 2.88
C GLU A 125 -11.83 -6.13 2.22
N TYR A 126 -10.64 -6.21 1.65
CA TYR A 126 -10.09 -5.15 0.82
C TYR A 126 -10.83 -5.04 -0.51
N LEU A 127 -11.31 -6.17 -1.03
CA LEU A 127 -12.00 -6.26 -2.31
C LEU A 127 -13.37 -6.91 -2.18
N MET A 128 -14.29 -6.41 -2.99
CA MET A 128 -15.56 -7.06 -3.26
C MET A 128 -15.56 -7.52 -4.71
N TYR A 129 -15.85 -8.81 -4.87
CA TYR A 129 -16.02 -9.44 -6.17
C TYR A 129 -17.50 -9.66 -6.43
N ARG A 130 -18.04 -9.14 -7.53
CA ARG A 130 -19.46 -9.31 -7.86
C ARG A 130 -19.69 -9.54 -9.35
N GLN A 131 -20.80 -10.21 -9.65
CA GLN A 131 -21.26 -10.38 -11.02
C GLN A 131 -21.82 -9.06 -11.56
N ILE A 132 -21.46 -8.73 -12.80
CA ILE A 132 -22.00 -7.58 -13.52
C ILE A 132 -23.47 -7.86 -13.84
N SER A 133 -24.36 -6.96 -13.41
CA SER A 133 -25.78 -7.07 -13.71
C SER A 133 -26.02 -6.82 -15.20
N ASN A 134 -26.92 -7.59 -15.83
CA ASN A 134 -27.32 -7.47 -17.24
C ASN A 134 -26.24 -7.81 -18.28
N SER A 135 -25.24 -8.63 -17.94
CA SER A 135 -24.33 -9.19 -18.96
C SER A 135 -24.89 -10.52 -19.52
N ASP A 136 -24.92 -10.67 -20.85
CA ASP A 136 -25.38 -11.89 -21.54
C ASP A 136 -24.55 -13.14 -21.18
N SER A 137 -23.33 -12.94 -20.68
CA SER A 137 -22.43 -13.95 -20.13
C SER A 137 -22.09 -13.64 -18.68
N ALA A 138 -21.80 -14.62 -17.82
CA ALA A 138 -21.34 -14.36 -16.45
C ALA A 138 -19.99 -13.61 -16.48
N ARG A 139 -20.04 -12.30 -16.27
CA ARG A 139 -18.86 -11.42 -16.14
C ARG A 139 -18.79 -10.88 -14.73
N TYR A 140 -17.58 -10.66 -14.24
CA TYR A 140 -17.35 -10.20 -12.89
C TYR A 140 -16.55 -8.91 -12.87
N GLU A 141 -16.74 -8.15 -11.80
CA GLU A 141 -15.99 -6.95 -11.52
C GLU A 141 -15.54 -6.92 -10.07
N SER A 142 -14.41 -6.25 -9.87
CA SER A 142 -13.81 -5.98 -8.57
C SER A 142 -14.06 -4.54 -8.16
N LEU A 143 -14.39 -4.34 -6.89
CA LEU A 143 -14.66 -3.06 -6.25
C LEU A 143 -13.81 -2.94 -4.98
N TRP A 144 -13.73 -1.75 -4.41
CA TRP A 144 -13.31 -1.61 -3.01
C TRP A 144 -14.27 -2.36 -2.08
N GLY A 145 -13.69 -3.14 -1.18
CA GLY A 145 -14.41 -3.77 -0.09
C GLY A 145 -14.59 -2.84 1.11
N PRO A 146 -15.37 -3.27 2.12
CA PRO A 146 -15.75 -2.43 3.25
C PRO A 146 -14.52 -1.98 4.07
N ARG A 147 -13.47 -2.78 4.14
CA ARG A 147 -12.23 -2.40 4.84
C ARG A 147 -11.55 -1.21 4.21
N VAL A 148 -11.49 -1.15 2.88
CA VAL A 148 -10.88 -0.01 2.18
C VAL A 148 -11.59 1.29 2.52
N HIS A 149 -12.93 1.25 2.63
CA HIS A 149 -13.75 2.39 3.02
C HIS A 149 -13.57 2.81 4.49
N GLY A 150 -13.24 1.88 5.38
CA GLY A 150 -12.90 2.17 6.78
C GLY A 150 -11.51 2.79 6.94
N GLU A 151 -10.54 2.32 6.17
CA GLU A 151 -9.13 2.73 6.30
C GLU A 151 -8.81 4.06 5.60
N THR A 152 -9.29 4.21 4.36
CA THR A 152 -8.95 5.35 3.51
C THR A 152 -10.16 6.03 2.90
N SER A 153 -9.92 7.19 2.30
CA SER A 153 -10.88 7.88 1.44
C SER A 153 -10.24 8.16 0.08
N LYS A 154 -11.07 8.37 -0.93
CA LYS A 154 -10.63 8.81 -2.27
C LYS A 154 -9.74 10.04 -2.21
N MET A 155 -10.06 10.98 -1.32
CA MET A 155 -9.25 12.20 -1.11
C MET A 155 -7.87 11.89 -0.53
N LYS A 156 -7.79 11.01 0.49
CA LYS A 156 -6.49 10.57 1.03
C LYS A 156 -5.63 9.89 -0.04
N LEU A 157 -6.25 9.07 -0.89
CA LEU A 157 -5.59 8.39 -2.00
C LEU A 157 -5.08 9.37 -3.05
N LEU A 158 -5.89 10.37 -3.44
CA LEU A 158 -5.49 11.43 -4.35
C LEU A 158 -4.29 12.23 -3.83
N VAL A 159 -4.33 12.64 -2.56
CA VAL A 159 -3.22 13.36 -1.92
C VAL A 159 -1.96 12.50 -1.91
N HIS A 160 -2.08 11.21 -1.62
CA HIS A 160 -0.95 10.28 -1.66
C HIS A 160 -0.35 10.17 -3.06
N MET A 161 -1.18 9.93 -4.09
CA MET A 161 -0.72 9.85 -5.49
C MET A 161 -0.06 11.15 -5.97
N ALA A 162 -0.55 12.32 -5.52
CA ALA A 162 0.04 13.60 -5.86
C ALA A 162 1.43 13.83 -5.23
N HIS A 163 1.76 13.16 -4.12
CA HIS A 163 3.10 13.22 -3.53
C HIS A 163 4.11 12.30 -4.24
N LEU A 164 3.63 11.34 -5.04
CA LEU A 164 4.49 10.40 -5.79
C LEU A 164 4.92 10.94 -7.17
N ASN A 165 4.31 12.04 -7.63
CA ASN A 165 4.60 12.71 -8.90
C ASN A 165 5.56 13.90 -8.70
#